data_AF-A0A101JKZ1-F1
#
_entry.id   AF-A0A101JKZ1-F1
#
_cell.length_a   1.000
_cell.length_b   1.000
_cell.length_c   1.000
_cell.angle_alpha   90.00
_cell.angle_beta   90.00
_cell.angle_gamma   90.00
#
_symmetry.space_group_name_H-M   'P 1'
#
loop_
_entity.id
_entity.type
_entity.pdbx_description
1 polymer ?
#
loop_
_entity_poly.entity_id
_entity_poly.type
_entity_poly.pdbx_seq_one_letter_code
_entity_poly.pdbx_strand_id
1 'polypeptide(L)'
;MDRLVRSNRRLKISMLVTIAVVLLLLVVLIATDTDFPVGLGAPIGLALGALLLIPQRRLLSELNLTAAEGRAILEAERLRRNGVADLPPQARAQRETLRGRIWMAVGLISIVIFVVAARYFFSKAGQTVEEDAPTDVWFGVSFFAGFAALCVAPGALWQAKNHREAARAFESLGVEPAE
;
A
#
# COMPACT_ATOMS: atom_id res chain seq x y z
N MET A 1 -15.21 -11.58 -18.53
CA MET A 1 -14.26 -10.49 -18.24
C MET A 1 -14.88 -9.27 -17.56
N ASP A 2 -15.91 -8.63 -18.11
CA ASP A 2 -16.45 -7.38 -17.53
C ASP A 2 -16.99 -7.48 -16.10
N ARG A 3 -17.46 -8.66 -15.68
CA ARG A 3 -17.89 -8.91 -14.29
C ARG A 3 -16.71 -8.85 -13.30
N LEU A 4 -15.55 -9.40 -13.70
CA LEU A 4 -14.32 -9.41 -12.91
C LEU A 4 -13.74 -7.99 -12.73
N VAL A 5 -13.72 -7.22 -13.82
CA VAL A 5 -13.25 -5.82 -13.82
C VAL A 5 -14.15 -4.93 -12.97
N ARG A 6 -15.49 -5.06 -13.11
CA ARG A 6 -16.45 -4.31 -12.28
C ARG A 6 -16.36 -4.68 -10.80
N SER A 7 -16.18 -5.96 -10.47
CA SER A 7 -16.02 -6.40 -9.09
C SER A 7 -14.74 -5.85 -8.46
N ASN A 8 -13.59 -5.95 -9.16
CA ASN A 8 -12.33 -5.39 -8.67
C ASN A 8 -12.42 -3.87 -8.46
N ARG A 9 -13.08 -3.14 -9.36
CA ARG A 9 -13.34 -1.70 -9.19
C ARG A 9 -14.22 -1.41 -7.97
N ARG A 10 -15.31 -2.16 -7.77
CA ARG A 10 -16.18 -2.02 -6.59
C ARG A 10 -15.44 -2.33 -5.28
N LEU A 11 -14.57 -3.33 -5.29
CA LEU A 11 -13.76 -3.70 -4.13
C LEU A 11 -12.75 -2.60 -3.77
N LYS A 12 -12.09 -1.99 -4.76
CA LYS A 12 -11.22 -0.83 -4.53
C LYS A 12 -11.97 0.38 -3.97
N ILE A 13 -13.16 0.66 -4.50
CA ILE A 13 -14.01 1.76 -4.01
C ILE A 13 -14.46 1.46 -2.57
N SER A 14 -14.96 0.25 -2.31
CA SER A 14 -15.37 -0.18 -0.97
C SER A 14 -14.20 -0.06 0.02
N MET A 15 -13.02 -0.54 -0.35
CA MET A 15 -11.81 -0.43 0.47
C MET A 15 -11.44 1.03 0.77
N LEU A 16 -11.48 1.92 -0.23
CA LEU A 16 -11.24 3.35 -0.03
C LEU A 16 -12.25 4.00 0.90
N VAL A 17 -13.54 3.68 0.74
CA VAL A 17 -14.61 4.18 1.61
C VAL A 17 -14.41 3.69 3.03
N THR A 18 -14.12 2.40 3.23
CA THR A 18 -13.87 1.84 4.57
C THR A 18 -12.66 2.50 5.22
N ILE A 19 -11.56 2.72 4.48
CA ILE A 19 -10.38 3.44 5.00
C ILE A 19 -10.74 4.87 5.39
N ALA A 20 -11.49 5.59 4.54
CA ALA A 20 -11.91 6.96 4.83
C ALA A 20 -12.81 7.05 6.07
N VAL A 21 -13.75 6.11 6.23
CA VAL A 21 -14.62 6.02 7.40
C VAL A 21 -13.81 5.72 8.66
N VAL A 22 -12.86 4.78 8.59
CA VAL A 22 -11.99 4.45 9.73
C VAL A 22 -11.14 5.66 10.12
N LEU A 23 -10.54 6.37 9.16
CA LEU A 23 -9.79 7.60 9.43
C LEU A 23 -10.67 8.68 10.07
N LEU A 24 -11.89 8.87 9.58
CA LEU A 24 -12.83 9.83 10.13
C LEU A 24 -13.22 9.46 11.58
N LEU A 25 -13.48 8.19 11.84
CA LEU A 25 -13.73 7.67 13.20
C LEU A 25 -12.54 7.91 14.12
N LEU A 26 -11.31 7.74 13.62
CA LEU A 26 -10.07 7.98 14.36
C LEU A 26 -9.91 9.46 14.71
N VAL A 27 -10.24 10.37 13.77
CA VAL A 27 -10.26 11.81 14.01
C VAL A 27 -11.31 12.20 15.06
N VAL A 28 -12.51 11.61 15.00
CA VAL A 28 -13.56 11.85 16.01
C VAL A 28 -13.10 11.36 17.39
N LEU A 29 -12.53 10.16 17.47
CA LEU A 29 -12.00 9.59 18.71
C LEU A 29 -10.92 10.45 19.37
N ILE A 30 -10.03 11.04 18.55
CA ILE A 30 -9.01 12.00 19.01
C ILE A 30 -9.68 13.29 19.48
N ALA A 31 -10.70 13.78 18.77
CA ALA A 31 -11.39 15.02 19.11
C ALA A 31 -12.27 14.91 20.38
N THR A 32 -12.65 13.70 20.78
CA THR A 32 -13.51 13.45 21.95
C THR A 32 -12.79 12.91 23.17
N ASP A 33 -11.44 12.86 23.17
CA ASP A 33 -10.60 12.31 24.26
C ASP A 33 -11.09 10.95 24.79
N THR A 34 -11.62 10.14 23.89
CA THR A 34 -12.14 8.81 24.23
C THR A 34 -11.02 7.77 24.14
N ASP A 35 -10.73 7.11 25.25
CA ASP A 35 -9.75 6.04 25.32
C ASP A 35 -10.14 4.86 24.41
N PHE A 36 -9.38 4.68 23.33
CA PHE A 36 -9.54 3.51 22.49
C PHE A 36 -8.74 2.33 23.08
N PRO A 37 -9.37 1.21 23.43
CA PRO A 37 -8.65 0.04 23.92
C PRO A 37 -7.74 -0.49 22.79
N VAL A 38 -6.43 -0.25 22.95
CA VAL A 38 -5.36 -0.56 21.98
C VAL A 38 -5.38 -2.04 21.52
N GLY A 39 -5.94 -2.94 22.34
CA GLY A 39 -6.11 -4.36 22.03
C GLY A 39 -7.17 -4.70 20.97
N LEU A 40 -8.12 -3.81 20.66
CA LEU A 40 -9.23 -4.09 19.73
C LEU A 40 -8.98 -3.59 18.30
N GLY A 41 -8.01 -2.70 18.06
CA GLY A 41 -7.76 -2.13 16.73
C GLY A 41 -7.29 -3.17 15.70
N ALA A 42 -6.34 -4.03 16.07
CA ALA A 42 -5.80 -5.07 15.19
C ALA A 42 -6.85 -6.14 14.78
N PRO A 43 -7.66 -6.72 15.68
CA PRO A 43 -8.67 -7.70 15.29
C PRO A 43 -9.81 -7.09 14.46
N ILE A 44 -10.22 -5.85 14.72
CA ILE A 44 -11.22 -5.15 13.90
C ILE A 44 -10.70 -4.91 12.48
N GLY A 45 -9.44 -4.47 12.35
CA GLY A 45 -8.80 -4.30 11.04
C GLY A 45 -8.70 -5.59 10.23
N LEU A 46 -8.33 -6.70 10.89
CA LEU A 46 -8.30 -8.02 10.25
C LEU A 46 -9.68 -8.52 9.84
N ALA A 47 -10.70 -8.33 10.69
CA ALA A 47 -12.08 -8.72 10.41
C ALA A 47 -12.65 -7.95 9.20
N LEU A 48 -12.42 -6.63 9.14
CA LEU A 48 -12.81 -5.79 8.00
C LEU A 48 -12.07 -6.20 6.73
N GLY A 49 -10.77 -6.47 6.82
CA GLY A 49 -9.98 -6.98 5.70
C GLY A 49 -10.49 -8.31 5.17
N ALA A 50 -10.84 -9.25 6.06
CA ALA A 50 -11.40 -10.54 5.69
C ALA A 50 -12.78 -10.39 5.02
N LEU A 51 -13.67 -9.55 5.56
CA LEU A 51 -14.99 -9.27 4.99
C LEU A 51 -14.92 -8.73 3.57
N LEU A 52 -13.96 -7.85 3.28
CA LEU A 52 -13.75 -7.31 1.94
C LEU A 52 -13.26 -8.38 0.94
N LEU A 53 -12.55 -9.42 1.41
CA LEU A 53 -12.01 -10.48 0.57
C LEU A 53 -13.02 -11.59 0.23
N ILE A 54 -14.06 -11.80 1.05
CA ILE A 54 -15.10 -12.83 0.83
C ILE A 54 -15.78 -12.72 -0.56
N PRO A 55 -16.31 -11.56 -0.99
CA PRO A 55 -16.98 -11.46 -2.29
C PRO A 55 -16.03 -11.72 -3.46
N GLN A 56 -14.74 -11.41 -3.31
CA GLN A 56 -13.74 -11.67 -4.35
C GLN A 56 -13.43 -13.17 -4.47
N ARG A 57 -13.35 -13.89 -3.34
CA ARG A 57 -13.15 -15.35 -3.34
C ARG A 57 -14.32 -16.08 -3.99
N ARG A 58 -15.56 -15.68 -3.70
CA ARG A 58 -16.77 -16.26 -4.34
C ARG A 58 -16.78 -16.06 -5.86
N LEU A 59 -16.41 -14.86 -6.32
CA LEU A 59 -16.35 -14.57 -7.75
C LEU A 59 -15.24 -15.36 -8.47
N LEU A 60 -14.11 -15.61 -7.82
CA LEU A 60 -13.03 -16.43 -8.39
C LEU A 60 -13.47 -17.90 -8.49
N SER A 61 -14.14 -18.44 -7.46
CA SER A 61 -14.69 -19.79 -7.50
C SER A 61 -15.81 -19.96 -8.52
N GLU A 62 -16.70 -18.97 -8.68
CA GLU A 62 -17.77 -18.99 -9.69
C GLU A 62 -17.21 -19.00 -11.12
N LEU A 63 -16.02 -18.46 -11.32
CA LEU A 63 -15.36 -18.40 -12.62
C LEU A 63 -14.39 -19.57 -12.85
N ASN A 64 -14.27 -20.51 -11.91
CA ASN A 64 -13.25 -21.58 -11.91
C ASN A 64 -11.83 -21.04 -12.12
N LEU A 65 -11.54 -19.86 -11.60
CA LEU A 65 -10.23 -19.23 -11.71
C LEU A 65 -9.51 -19.27 -10.37
N THR A 66 -8.23 -19.63 -10.42
CA THR A 66 -7.35 -19.45 -9.26
C THR A 66 -7.09 -17.96 -9.01
N ALA A 67 -6.70 -17.62 -7.78
CA ALA A 67 -6.34 -16.24 -7.45
C ALA A 67 -5.17 -15.71 -8.29
N ALA A 68 -4.26 -16.59 -8.72
CA ALA A 68 -3.15 -16.24 -9.60
C ALA A 68 -3.63 -15.92 -11.02
N GLU A 69 -4.47 -16.78 -11.61
CA GLU A 69 -5.03 -16.58 -12.95
C GLU A 69 -5.92 -15.34 -13.01
N GLY A 70 -6.76 -15.12 -12.00
CA GLY A 70 -7.60 -13.93 -11.92
C GLY A 70 -6.77 -12.63 -11.87
N ARG A 71 -5.62 -12.64 -11.19
CA ARG A 71 -4.68 -11.50 -11.19
C ARG A 71 -4.03 -11.30 -12.54
N ALA A 72 -3.52 -12.37 -13.16
CA ALA A 72 -2.88 -12.31 -14.48
C ALA A 72 -3.85 -11.76 -15.56
N ILE A 73 -5.10 -12.21 -15.53
CA ILE A 73 -6.17 -11.74 -16.41
C ILE A 73 -6.46 -10.24 -16.21
N LEU A 74 -6.58 -9.80 -14.96
CA LEU A 74 -6.84 -8.39 -14.65
C LEU A 74 -5.65 -7.50 -15.02
N GLU A 75 -4.43 -8.01 -14.91
CA GLU A 75 -3.21 -7.33 -15.31
C GLU A 75 -3.12 -7.21 -16.83
N ALA A 76 -3.39 -8.30 -17.57
CA ALA A 76 -3.46 -8.28 -19.03
C ALA A 76 -4.49 -7.28 -19.55
N GLU A 77 -5.70 -7.27 -18.98
CA GLU A 77 -6.74 -6.32 -19.34
C GLU A 77 -6.37 -4.87 -18.98
N ARG A 78 -5.65 -4.66 -17.88
CA ARG A 78 -5.16 -3.33 -17.47
C ARG A 78 -4.05 -2.84 -18.42
N LEU A 79 -3.15 -3.73 -18.84
CA LEU A 79 -2.10 -3.43 -19.81
C LEU A 79 -2.70 -3.08 -21.18
N ARG A 80 -3.75 -3.80 -21.59
CA ARG A 80 -4.52 -3.52 -22.82
C ARG A 80 -5.21 -2.16 -22.76
N ARG A 81 -5.92 -1.84 -21.67
CA ARG A 81 -6.63 -0.56 -21.52
C ARG A 81 -5.70 0.66 -21.42
N ASN A 82 -4.51 0.47 -20.88
CA ASN A 82 -3.52 1.54 -20.73
C ASN A 82 -2.63 1.71 -21.98
N GLY A 83 -2.90 0.98 -23.08
CA GLY A 83 -2.10 0.99 -24.31
C GLY A 83 -0.66 0.49 -24.14
N VAL A 84 -0.38 -0.22 -23.04
CA VAL A 84 0.98 -0.68 -22.68
C VAL A 84 1.32 -1.98 -23.38
N ALA A 85 0.30 -2.79 -23.66
CA ALA A 85 0.44 -4.03 -24.42
C ALA A 85 1.01 -3.77 -25.83
N ASP A 86 0.66 -2.62 -26.42
CA ASP A 86 1.05 -2.24 -27.78
C ASP A 86 2.44 -1.57 -27.85
N LEU A 87 3.04 -1.26 -26.69
CA LEU A 87 4.37 -0.64 -26.66
C LEU A 87 5.47 -1.68 -26.96
N PRO A 88 6.56 -1.29 -27.63
CA PRO A 88 7.72 -2.16 -27.80
C PRO A 88 8.32 -2.54 -26.42
N PRO A 89 8.93 -3.73 -26.30
CA PRO A 89 9.44 -4.25 -25.03
C PRO A 89 10.43 -3.29 -24.35
N GLN A 90 11.25 -2.59 -25.12
CA GLN A 90 12.19 -1.57 -24.61
C GLN A 90 11.49 -0.38 -23.95
N ALA A 91 10.39 0.12 -24.52
CA ALA A 91 9.61 1.21 -23.92
C ALA A 91 8.91 0.77 -22.63
N ARG A 92 8.49 -0.50 -22.55
CA ARG A 92 7.94 -1.08 -21.31
C ARG A 92 9.01 -1.19 -20.22
N ALA A 93 10.20 -1.67 -20.55
CA ALA A 93 11.33 -1.75 -19.63
C ALA A 93 11.71 -0.38 -19.04
N GLN A 94 11.79 0.67 -19.87
CA GLN A 94 12.07 2.02 -19.39
C GLN A 94 11.00 2.53 -18.42
N ARG A 95 9.72 2.27 -18.71
CA ARG A 95 8.62 2.67 -17.84
C ARG A 95 8.66 1.96 -16.49
N GLU A 96 8.91 0.66 -16.48
CA GLU A 96 9.05 -0.12 -15.25
C GLU A 96 10.30 0.30 -14.46
N THR A 97 11.39 0.66 -15.13
CA THR A 97 12.59 1.23 -14.49
C THR A 97 12.28 2.55 -13.79
N LEU A 98 11.55 3.47 -14.44
CA LEU A 98 11.11 4.73 -13.83
C LEU A 98 10.21 4.50 -12.61
N ARG A 99 9.24 3.58 -12.71
CA ARG A 99 8.39 3.19 -11.58
C ARG A 99 9.20 2.63 -10.43
N GLY A 100 10.16 1.75 -10.71
CA GLY A 100 11.08 1.21 -9.71
C GLY A 100 11.89 2.31 -9.01
N ARG A 101 12.36 3.33 -9.74
CA ARG A 101 13.05 4.50 -9.17
C ARG A 101 12.14 5.32 -8.26
N ILE A 102 10.89 5.56 -8.67
CA ILE A 102 9.90 6.29 -7.86
C ILE A 102 9.64 5.56 -6.55
N TRP A 103 9.36 4.26 -6.60
CA TRP A 103 9.11 3.46 -5.39
C TRP A 103 10.33 3.37 -4.48
N MET A 104 11.54 3.32 -5.06
CA MET A 104 12.77 3.40 -4.29
C MET A 104 12.91 4.75 -3.57
N ALA A 105 12.63 5.87 -4.26
CA ALA A 105 12.65 7.19 -3.66
C ALA A 105 11.63 7.30 -2.52
N VAL A 106 10.40 6.81 -2.72
CA VAL A 106 9.37 6.74 -1.68
C VAL A 106 9.85 5.92 -0.47
N GLY A 107 10.46 4.75 -0.70
CA GLY A 107 11.01 3.92 0.36
C GLY A 107 12.10 4.63 1.16
N LEU A 108 13.03 5.30 0.47
CA LEU A 108 14.11 6.06 1.12
C LEU A 108 13.58 7.26 1.92
N ILE A 109 12.64 8.02 1.37
CA ILE A 109 12.00 9.13 2.06
C ILE A 109 11.29 8.63 3.33
N SER A 110 10.56 7.53 3.24
CA SER A 110 9.93 6.90 4.42
C SER A 110 10.96 6.50 5.47
N ILE A 111 12.10 5.91 5.09
CA ILE A 111 13.17 5.60 6.06
C ILE A 111 13.68 6.87 6.76
N VAL A 112 13.91 7.95 6.01
CA VAL A 112 14.35 9.23 6.61
C VAL A 112 13.31 9.76 7.60
N ILE A 113 12.03 9.75 7.22
CA ILE A 113 10.92 10.15 8.10
C ILE A 113 10.91 9.29 9.37
N PHE A 114 11.06 7.96 9.24
CA PHE A 114 11.13 7.05 10.37
C PHE A 114 12.28 7.41 11.31
N VAL A 115 13.49 7.65 10.80
CA VAL A 115 14.66 7.97 11.62
C VAL A 115 14.47 9.28 12.39
N VAL A 116 13.95 10.32 11.73
CA VAL A 116 13.70 11.62 12.38
C VAL A 116 12.61 11.49 13.44
N ALA A 117 11.51 10.83 13.10
CA ALA A 117 10.36 10.65 13.98
C ALA A 117 10.71 9.75 15.18
N ALA A 118 11.41 8.64 14.97
CA ALA A 118 11.88 7.76 16.02
C ALA A 118 12.85 8.48 16.96
N ARG A 119 13.79 9.27 16.43
CA ARG A 119 14.71 10.07 17.25
C ARG A 119 13.94 11.02 18.18
N TYR A 120 12.95 11.74 17.65
CA TYR A 120 12.12 12.64 18.45
C TYR A 120 11.34 11.87 19.51
N PHE A 121 10.64 10.82 19.09
CA PHE A 121 9.83 9.97 19.97
C PHE A 121 10.66 9.39 21.12
N PHE A 122 11.79 8.74 20.84
CA PHE A 122 12.66 8.16 21.88
C PHE A 122 13.34 9.22 22.76
N SER A 123 13.55 10.44 22.27
CA SER A 123 14.11 11.52 23.11
C SER A 123 13.11 12.05 24.14
N LYS A 124 11.81 11.91 23.87
CA LYS A 124 10.71 12.38 24.72
C LYS A 124 10.04 11.25 25.50
N ALA A 125 10.08 10.03 24.98
CA ALA A 125 9.56 8.84 25.65
C ALA A 125 10.35 8.58 26.94
N GLY A 126 9.68 8.68 28.08
CA GLY A 126 10.28 8.49 29.40
C GLY A 126 10.55 9.79 30.17
N GLN A 127 10.28 10.96 29.58
CA GLN A 127 10.22 12.20 30.36
C GLN A 127 8.90 12.24 31.14
N THR A 128 8.97 12.36 32.45
CA THR A 128 7.80 12.66 33.29
C THR A 128 7.45 14.12 33.09
N VAL A 129 6.25 14.38 32.57
CA VAL A 129 5.72 15.72 32.40
C VAL A 129 4.79 16.04 33.58
N GLU A 130 4.75 17.30 34.02
CA GLU A 130 3.78 17.76 35.01
C GLU A 130 2.34 17.48 34.55
N GLU A 131 1.48 17.09 35.49
CA GLU A 131 0.14 16.53 35.24
C GLU A 131 -0.81 17.49 34.47
N ASP A 132 -0.54 18.80 34.53
CA ASP A 132 -1.33 19.85 33.87
C ASP A 132 -0.63 20.50 32.64
N ALA A 133 0.52 19.97 32.21
CA ALA A 133 1.24 20.54 31.08
C ALA A 133 0.54 20.21 29.74
N PRO A 134 0.52 21.13 28.76
CA PRO A 134 -0.09 20.89 27.46
C PRO A 134 0.63 19.73 26.73
N THR A 135 -0.16 18.80 26.20
CA THR A 135 0.33 17.65 25.43
C THR A 135 1.15 18.11 24.23
N ASP A 136 2.39 17.61 24.12
CA ASP A 136 3.25 17.92 22.98
C ASP A 136 2.72 17.25 21.70
N VAL A 137 2.07 18.05 20.85
CA VAL A 137 1.51 17.61 19.57
C VAL A 137 2.57 16.93 18.69
N TRP A 138 3.83 17.36 18.76
CA TRP A 138 4.91 16.77 17.97
C TRP A 138 5.28 15.36 18.43
N PHE A 139 5.05 15.03 19.71
CA PHE A 139 5.23 13.68 20.21
C PHE A 139 4.24 12.70 19.53
N GLY A 140 2.96 13.06 19.50
CA GLY A 140 1.93 12.28 18.80
C GLY A 140 2.21 12.15 17.30
N VAL A 141 2.55 13.27 16.64
CA VAL A 141 2.91 13.27 15.22
C VAL A 141 4.12 12.37 14.94
N SER A 142 5.14 12.39 15.81
CA SER A 142 6.33 11.55 15.65
C SER A 142 6.00 10.05 15.77
N PHE A 143 5.09 9.67 16.67
CA PHE A 143 4.65 8.29 16.79
C PHE A 143 3.94 7.80 15.53
N PHE A 144 2.93 8.54 15.05
CA PHE A 144 2.15 8.15 13.86
C PHE A 144 2.98 8.21 12.58
N ALA A 145 3.80 9.25 12.40
CA ALA A 145 4.67 9.37 11.24
C ALA A 145 5.74 8.27 11.22
N GLY A 146 6.33 7.96 12.38
CA GLY A 146 7.28 6.85 12.52
C GLY A 146 6.62 5.51 12.21
N PHE A 147 5.45 5.21 12.79
CA PHE A 147 4.74 3.97 12.55
C PHE A 147 4.32 3.81 11.07
N ALA A 148 3.74 4.85 10.47
CA ALA A 148 3.37 4.84 9.06
C ALA A 148 4.60 4.61 8.16
N ALA A 149 5.70 5.31 8.44
CA ALA A 149 6.94 5.14 7.71
C ALA A 149 7.52 3.73 7.83
N LEU A 150 7.46 3.14 9.03
CA LEU A 150 7.89 1.75 9.28
C LEU A 150 7.08 0.74 8.48
N CYS A 151 5.77 0.96 8.31
CA CYS A 151 4.92 0.08 7.50
C CYS A 151 5.12 0.29 5.99
N VAL A 152 5.27 1.54 5.55
CA VAL A 152 5.35 1.88 4.12
C VAL A 152 6.72 1.59 3.53
N ALA A 153 7.82 1.82 4.26
CA ALA A 153 9.17 1.68 3.74
C ALA A 153 9.48 0.27 3.19
N PRO A 154 9.22 -0.84 3.92
CA PRO A 154 9.47 -2.19 3.40
C PRO A 154 8.63 -2.51 2.16
N GLY A 155 7.35 -2.12 2.16
CA GLY A 155 6.45 -2.34 1.04
C GLY A 155 6.87 -1.56 -0.21
N ALA A 156 7.31 -0.32 -0.05
CA ALA A 156 7.81 0.51 -1.14
C ALA A 156 9.11 -0.03 -1.73
N LEU A 157 10.04 -0.50 -0.89
CA LEU A 157 11.28 -1.11 -1.35
C LEU A 157 11.05 -2.46 -2.07
N TRP A 158 10.11 -3.27 -1.56
CA TRP A 158 9.70 -4.50 -2.23
C TRP A 158 9.09 -4.23 -3.61
N GLN A 159 8.19 -3.25 -3.72
CA GLN A 159 7.64 -2.76 -4.99
C GLN A 159 8.74 -2.30 -5.95
N ALA A 160 9.72 -1.53 -5.45
CA ALA A 160 10.84 -1.07 -6.25
C ALA A 160 11.66 -2.24 -6.84
N LYS A 161 11.86 -3.30 -6.05
CA LYS A 161 12.51 -4.53 -6.50
C LYS A 161 11.69 -5.23 -7.60
N ASN A 162 10.39 -5.44 -7.37
CA ASN A 162 9.52 -6.09 -8.36
C ASN A 162 9.52 -5.35 -9.70
N HIS A 163 9.44 -4.02 -9.69
CA HIS A 163 9.48 -3.20 -10.90
C HIS A 163 10.83 -3.31 -11.64
N ARG A 164 11.95 -3.44 -10.92
CA ARG A 164 13.27 -3.68 -11.52
C ARG A 164 13.38 -5.06 -12.14
N GLU A 165 12.85 -6.09 -11.49
CA GLU A 165 12.83 -7.45 -12.03
C GLU A 165 11.94 -7.53 -13.28
N ALA A 166 10.78 -6.89 -13.26
CA ALA A 166 9.92 -6.77 -14.44
C ALA A 166 10.61 -6.02 -15.59
N ALA A 167 11.32 -4.93 -15.32
CA ALA A 167 12.09 -4.20 -16.33
C ALA A 167 13.14 -5.11 -17.00
N ARG A 168 13.92 -5.85 -16.21
CA ARG A 168 14.92 -6.81 -16.72
C ARG A 168 14.29 -7.90 -17.59
N ALA A 169 13.13 -8.42 -17.19
CA ALA A 169 12.40 -9.41 -17.98
C ALA A 169 11.97 -8.87 -19.35
N PHE A 170 11.57 -7.58 -19.43
CA PHE A 170 11.24 -6.94 -20.71
C PHE A 170 12.48 -6.61 -21.54
N GLU A 171 13.61 -6.26 -20.92
CA GLU A 171 14.89 -6.05 -21.61
C GLU A 171 15.37 -7.34 -22.30
N SER A 172 15.27 -8.49 -21.62
CA SER A 172 15.65 -9.78 -22.21
C SER A 172 14.77 -10.22 -23.38
N LEU A 173 13.52 -9.74 -23.46
CA LEU A 173 12.61 -10.02 -24.58
C LEU A 173 12.87 -9.15 -25.81
N GLY A 174 13.63 -8.05 -25.66
CA GLY A 174 13.98 -7.14 -26.76
C GLY A 174 15.31 -7.47 -27.45
N VAL A 175 15.98 -8.56 -27.04
CA VAL A 175 17.21 -9.08 -27.65
C VAL A 175 16.82 -10.31 -28.45
N GLU A 176 16.34 -10.13 -29.69
CA GLU A 176 16.39 -11.23 -30.65
C GLU A 176 17.87 -11.50 -30.98
N PRO A 177 18.34 -12.75 -30.97
CA PRO A 177 19.65 -13.07 -31.53
C PRO A 177 19.59 -12.70 -33.02
N ALA A 178 20.50 -11.84 -33.46
CA ALA A 178 20.71 -11.61 -34.88
C ALA A 178 21.21 -12.93 -35.48
N GLU A 179 20.32 -13.63 -36.21
CA GLU A 179 20.72 -14.69 -37.14
C GLU A 179 21.41 -14.10 -38.38
#